data_AF-A0A948Z3C4-F1
#
_entry.id   AF-A0A948Z3C4-F1
#
_cell.length_a   1.000
_cell.length_b   1.000
_cell.length_c   1.000
_cell.angle_alpha   90.00
_cell.angle_beta   90.00
_cell.angle_gamma   90.00
#
_symmetry.space_group_name_H-M   'P 1'
#
loop_
_entity.id
_entity.type
_entity.pdbx_description
1 polymer ?
#
loop_
_entity_poly.entity_id
_entity_poly.type
_entity_poly.pdbx_seq_one_letter_code
_entity_poly.pdbx_strand_id
1 'polypeptide(L)'
;EHLKSVAKNVRERNNIQNNVRGWEWKPLPYVLATTNLILHDIELPNITYRDSLDKSLSQYNEKDRVDVIEFIEIYFKGDKADEDKKRIIKNYTKSITTLNY
;
A
#
# COMPACT_ATOMS: atom_id res chain seq x y z
N GLU A 1 14.79 9.64 4.39
CA GLU A 1 15.30 11.03 4.31
C GLU A 1 14.20 12.05 4.00
N HIS A 2 13.40 11.91 2.92
CA HIS A 2 12.48 12.98 2.50
C HIS A 2 11.25 13.22 3.40
N LEU A 3 10.68 12.18 4.04
CA LEU A 3 9.49 12.34 4.92
C LEU A 3 9.80 13.05 6.24
N LYS A 4 11.06 13.00 6.70
CA LYS A 4 11.49 13.59 7.99
C LYS A 4 11.37 15.10 8.03
N SER A 5 11.60 15.81 6.92
CA SER A 5 11.52 17.27 6.86
C SER A 5 10.09 17.80 6.70
N VAL A 6 9.13 16.92 6.41
CA VAL A 6 7.75 17.29 6.05
C VAL A 6 6.87 17.47 7.28
N ALA A 7 7.12 16.73 8.37
CA ALA A 7 6.30 16.77 9.57
C ALA A 7 6.80 17.79 10.62
N LYS A 8 6.12 18.94 10.68
CA LYS A 8 6.42 20.06 11.57
C LYS A 8 5.76 19.93 12.94
N ASN A 9 4.75 19.07 13.10
CA ASN A 9 4.00 18.88 14.34
C ASN A 9 3.53 17.42 14.54
N VAL A 10 3.02 17.13 15.75
CA VAL A 10 2.55 15.78 16.13
C VAL A 10 1.42 15.29 15.22
N ARG A 11 0.53 16.18 14.77
CA ARG A 11 -0.61 15.82 13.91
C ARG A 11 -0.14 15.36 12.54
N GLU A 12 0.84 16.03 11.96
CA GLU A 12 1.43 15.65 10.68
C GLU A 12 2.17 14.30 10.77
N ARG A 13 2.88 14.04 11.88
CA ARG A 13 3.49 12.71 12.12
C ARG A 13 2.43 11.60 12.18
N ASN A 14 1.34 11.83 12.90
CA ASN A 14 0.23 10.89 12.95
C ASN A 14 -0.43 10.68 11.58
N ASN A 15 -0.54 11.73 10.77
CA ASN A 15 -1.06 11.59 9.40
C ASN A 15 -0.13 10.73 8.55
N ILE A 16 1.18 10.96 8.58
CA ILE A 16 2.16 10.15 7.83
C ILE A 16 2.09 8.68 8.25
N GLN A 17 2.02 8.39 9.55
CA GLN A 17 1.90 7.03 10.06
C GLN A 17 0.65 6.30 9.53
N ASN A 18 -0.46 7.02 9.38
CA ASN A 18 -1.73 6.43 8.95
C ASN A 18 -1.94 6.44 7.41
N ASN A 19 -1.12 7.18 6.67
CA ASN A 19 -1.30 7.35 5.22
C ASN A 19 -0.67 6.22 4.39
N VAL A 20 0.24 5.44 4.97
CA VAL A 20 0.84 4.29 4.29
C VAL A 20 0.19 3.01 4.80
N ARG A 21 -0.41 2.25 3.89
CA ARG A 21 -0.98 0.93 4.17
C ARG A 21 -0.71 -0.03 3.03
N GLY A 22 -0.63 -1.31 3.33
CA GLY A 22 -0.36 -2.32 2.31
C GLY A 22 -0.65 -3.74 2.73
N TRP A 23 -0.47 -4.65 1.78
CA TRP A 23 -0.58 -6.09 1.97
C TRP A 23 0.59 -6.77 1.30
N GLU A 24 1.14 -7.77 1.95
CA GLU A 24 2.20 -8.59 1.39
C GLU A 24 2.05 -10.03 1.89
N TRP A 25 1.98 -10.97 0.94
CA TRP A 25 1.77 -12.39 1.21
C TRP A 25 3.11 -13.15 1.33
N LYS A 26 4.18 -12.64 0.71
CA LYS A 26 5.49 -13.29 0.75
C LYS A 26 6.20 -12.95 2.07
N PRO A 27 6.61 -13.94 2.89
CA PRO A 27 7.17 -13.68 4.23
C PRO A 27 8.37 -12.74 4.25
N LEU A 28 9.34 -12.95 3.35
CA LEU A 28 10.57 -12.17 3.33
C LEU A 28 10.32 -10.69 2.93
N PRO A 29 9.63 -10.40 1.80
CA PRO A 29 9.20 -9.04 1.48
C PRO A 29 8.38 -8.35 2.58
N TYR A 30 7.49 -9.09 3.26
CA TYR A 30 6.68 -8.52 4.35
C TYR A 30 7.55 -8.00 5.49
N VAL A 31 8.51 -8.80 5.94
CA VAL A 31 9.44 -8.41 7.01
C VAL A 31 10.33 -7.24 6.57
N LEU A 32 10.83 -7.26 5.33
CA LEU A 32 11.66 -6.19 4.78
C LEU A 32 10.89 -4.86 4.71
N ALA A 33 9.66 -4.87 4.18
CA ALA A 33 8.82 -3.67 4.09
C ALA A 33 8.47 -3.12 5.48
N THR A 34 8.08 -3.99 6.42
CA THR A 34 7.79 -3.61 7.81
C THR A 34 9.01 -2.97 8.46
N THR A 35 10.18 -3.59 8.33
CA THR A 35 11.44 -3.07 8.88
C THR A 35 11.79 -1.73 8.24
N ASN A 36 11.64 -1.60 6.92
CA ASN A 36 11.94 -0.37 6.19
C ASN A 36 11.06 0.81 6.64
N LEU A 37 9.76 0.57 6.88
CA LEU A 37 8.85 1.59 7.40
C LEU A 37 9.23 2.03 8.82
N ILE A 38 9.60 1.08 9.69
CA ILE A 38 10.08 1.39 11.04
C ILE A 38 11.38 2.22 10.99
N LEU A 39 12.33 1.85 10.14
CA LEU A 39 13.57 2.60 9.92
C LEU A 39 13.33 4.01 9.33
N HIS A 40 12.13 4.25 8.80
CA HIS A 40 11.67 5.54 8.29
C HIS A 40 10.65 6.23 9.20
N ASP A 41 10.67 5.91 10.51
CA ASP A 41 9.87 6.56 11.56
C ASP A 41 8.35 6.33 11.45
N ILE A 42 7.93 5.26 10.76
CA ILE A 42 6.58 4.73 10.84
C ILE A 42 6.62 3.58 11.85
N GLU A 43 6.44 3.94 13.13
CA GLU A 43 6.58 3.02 14.26
C GLU A 43 5.52 1.91 14.27
N LEU A 44 4.33 2.23 13.75
CA LEU A 44 3.23 1.28 13.60
C LEU A 44 2.86 1.10 12.12
N PRO A 45 3.65 0.32 11.34
CA PRO A 45 3.36 0.06 9.94
C PRO A 45 1.99 -0.60 9.76
N ASN A 46 1.15 -0.02 8.90
CA ASN A 46 -0.13 -0.61 8.53
C ASN A 46 0.03 -1.58 7.33
N ILE A 47 0.92 -2.56 7.45
CA ILE A 47 1.07 -3.65 6.47
C ILE A 47 0.50 -4.93 7.06
N THR A 48 -0.46 -5.55 6.37
CA THR A 48 -1.02 -6.85 6.78
C THR A 48 -0.39 -7.99 5.99
N TYR A 49 0.01 -9.06 6.68
CA TYR A 49 0.47 -10.29 6.05
C TYR A 49 -0.73 -11.09 5.51
N ARG A 50 -1.08 -10.88 4.25
CA ARG A 50 -2.24 -11.52 3.58
C ARG A 50 -2.11 -11.45 2.07
N ASP A 51 -2.86 -12.32 1.39
CA ASP A 51 -3.09 -12.19 -0.05
C ASP A 51 -3.98 -10.96 -0.31
N SER A 52 -3.64 -10.13 -1.30
CA SER A 52 -4.40 -8.92 -1.63
C SER A 52 -5.80 -9.21 -2.20
N LEU A 53 -6.05 -10.46 -2.59
CA LEU A 53 -7.32 -10.95 -3.15
C LEU A 53 -8.15 -11.78 -2.17
N ASP A 54 -7.69 -11.98 -0.93
CA ASP A 54 -8.42 -12.77 0.07
C ASP A 54 -9.75 -12.13 0.50
N LYS A 55 -9.88 -10.80 0.36
CA LYS A 55 -11.10 -10.02 0.62
C LYS A 55 -11.82 -9.77 -0.70
N SER A 56 -13.10 -10.14 -0.73
CA SER A 56 -13.93 -9.94 -1.92
C SER A 56 -14.02 -8.46 -2.26
N LEU A 57 -13.92 -8.14 -3.55
CA LEU A 57 -13.99 -6.76 -4.05
C LEU A 57 -15.28 -6.04 -3.64
N SER A 58 -16.37 -6.78 -3.49
CA SER A 58 -17.67 -6.27 -3.03
C SER A 58 -17.70 -5.83 -1.56
N GLN A 59 -16.69 -6.22 -0.76
CA GLN A 59 -16.59 -5.88 0.65
C GLN A 59 -15.77 -4.60 0.90
N TYR A 60 -15.39 -3.89 -0.18
CA TYR A 60 -14.65 -2.64 -0.09
C TYR A 60 -15.58 -1.44 -0.24
N ASN A 61 -15.39 -0.49 0.66
CA ASN A 61 -16.26 0.67 0.82
C ASN A 61 -15.47 1.95 0.49
N GLU A 62 -16.12 3.11 0.43
CA GLU A 62 -15.42 4.38 0.17
C GLU A 62 -14.28 4.68 1.16
N LYS A 63 -14.45 4.33 2.43
CA LYS A 63 -13.41 4.44 3.47
C LYS A 63 -12.17 3.58 3.19
N ASP A 64 -12.34 2.53 2.39
CA ASP A 64 -11.26 1.62 2.02
C ASP A 64 -10.52 2.09 0.78
N ARG A 65 -10.92 3.19 0.12
CA ARG A 65 -10.22 3.71 -1.07
C ARG A 65 -9.01 4.57 -0.71
N VAL A 66 -7.92 4.42 -1.45
CA VAL A 66 -6.72 5.27 -1.41
C VAL A 66 -6.69 6.22 -2.61
N ASP A 67 -5.88 7.27 -2.48
CA ASP A 67 -5.59 8.20 -3.57
C ASP A 67 -4.58 7.59 -4.57
N VAL A 68 -3.61 6.81 -4.09
CA VAL A 68 -2.56 6.19 -4.90
C VAL A 68 -2.39 4.72 -4.53
N ILE A 69 -2.20 3.87 -5.54
CA ILE A 69 -1.83 2.45 -5.39
C ILE A 69 -0.51 2.23 -6.11
N GLU A 70 0.42 1.58 -5.43
CA GLU A 70 1.68 1.12 -6.00
C GLU A 70 1.75 -0.41 -5.87
N PHE A 71 2.11 -1.09 -6.95
CA PHE A 71 2.35 -2.53 -6.96
C PHE A 71 3.86 -2.77 -7.02
N ILE A 72 4.40 -3.50 -6.05
CA ILE A 72 5.80 -3.89 -6.03
C ILE A 72 5.90 -5.34 -6.47
N GLU A 73 6.41 -5.58 -7.68
CA GLU A 73 6.62 -6.92 -8.22
C GLU A 73 8.05 -7.38 -8.03
N ILE A 74 8.28 -8.32 -7.11
CA ILE A 74 9.64 -8.76 -6.80
C ILE A 74 10.06 -9.96 -7.66
N TYR A 75 9.12 -10.82 -8.10
CA TYR A 75 9.37 -11.87 -9.10
C TYR A 75 8.05 -12.31 -9.77
N PHE A 76 8.10 -12.45 -11.11
CA PHE A 76 7.10 -12.94 -12.08
C PHE A 76 6.06 -11.94 -12.63
N LYS A 77 6.19 -11.65 -13.94
CA LYS A 77 5.13 -11.13 -14.82
C LYS A 77 4.33 -12.30 -15.40
N GLY A 78 3.01 -12.22 -15.33
CA GLY A 78 2.10 -13.15 -16.00
C GLY A 78 0.69 -12.56 -16.10
N ASP A 79 -0.07 -12.95 -17.13
CA ASP A 79 -1.34 -12.31 -17.50
C ASP A 79 -2.36 -12.21 -16.35
N LYS A 80 -2.37 -13.22 -15.46
CA LYS A 80 -3.25 -13.25 -14.29
C LYS A 80 -2.95 -12.13 -13.29
N ALA A 81 -1.67 -11.82 -13.05
CA ALA A 81 -1.28 -10.75 -12.16
C ALA A 81 -1.76 -9.38 -12.68
N ASP A 82 -1.77 -9.19 -14.00
CA ASP A 82 -2.21 -7.94 -14.61
C ASP A 82 -3.72 -7.74 -14.53
N GLU A 83 -4.51 -8.82 -14.63
CA GLU A 83 -5.96 -8.76 -14.41
C GLU A 83 -6.30 -8.45 -12.95
N ASP A 84 -5.61 -9.09 -12.01
CA ASP A 84 -5.81 -8.86 -10.58
C ASP A 84 -5.43 -7.43 -10.17
N LYS A 85 -4.33 -6.87 -10.71
CA LYS A 85 -3.99 -5.44 -10.56
C LYS A 85 -5.12 -4.52 -11.04
N LYS A 86 -5.65 -4.76 -12.25
CA LYS A 86 -6.75 -3.95 -12.81
C LYS A 86 -7.98 -4.00 -11.90
N ARG A 87 -8.30 -5.18 -11.34
CA ARG A 87 -9.42 -5.36 -10.41
C ARG A 87 -9.19 -4.59 -9.11
N ILE A 88 -7.99 -4.62 -8.56
CA ILE A 88 -7.63 -3.86 -7.34
C ILE A 88 -7.73 -2.35 -7.63
N ILE A 89 -7.10 -1.83 -8.68
CA ILE A 89 -7.14 -0.39 -9.03
C ILE A 89 -8.58 0.12 -9.15
N LYS A 90 -9.43 -0.63 -9.86
CA LYS A 90 -10.83 -0.22 -10.09
C LYS A 90 -11.63 -0.07 -8.79
N ASN A 91 -11.40 -0.96 -7.81
CA ASN A 91 -12.20 -1.00 -6.59
C ASN A 91 -11.56 -0.25 -5.41
N TYR A 92 -10.26 0.02 -5.48
CA TYR A 92 -9.49 0.54 -4.35
C TYR A 92 -8.93 1.95 -4.53
N THR A 93 -8.96 2.54 -5.73
CA THR A 93 -8.54 3.93 -5.95
C THR A 93 -9.72 4.90 -5.97
N LYS A 94 -9.58 6.09 -5.38
CA LYS A 94 -10.58 7.17 -5.46
C LYS A 94 -10.65 7.82 -6.86
N SER A 95 -9.52 7.89 -7.55
CA SER A 95 -9.39 8.40 -8.92
C SER A 95 -8.39 7.55 -9.70
N ILE A 96 -8.78 7.05 -10.87
CA ILE A 96 -7.83 6.36 -11.76
C ILE A 96 -6.95 7.44 -12.42
N THR A 97 -5.78 7.69 -11.85
CA THR A 97 -4.72 8.43 -12.54
C THR A 97 -3.73 7.39 -13.06
N THR A 98 -3.81 7.07 -14.35
CA THR A 98 -2.82 6.22 -15.01
C THR A 98 -1.52 7.03 -15.08
N LEU A 99 -0.60 6.78 -14.16
CA LEU A 99 0.78 7.25 -14.33
C LEU A 99 1.39 6.39 -15.43
N ASN A 100 1.42 6.94 -16.65
CA ASN A 100 2.25 6.40 -17.72
C ASN A 100 3.71 6.64 -17.32
N TYR A 101 4.44 5.56 -17.06
CA TYR A 101 5.89 5.55 -17.00
C TYR A 101 6.42 4.97 -18.30
#